data_AF-A0A140DKT3-F1
#
_entry.id   AF-A0A140DKT3-F1
#
_cell.length_a   1.000
_cell.length_b   1.000
_cell.length_c   1.000
_cell.angle_alpha   90.00
_cell.angle_beta   90.00
_cell.angle_gamma   90.00
#
_symmetry.space_group_name_H-M   'P 1'
#
loop_
_entity.id
_entity.type
_entity.pdbx_description
1 polymer ?
#
loop_
_entity_poly.entity_id
_entity_poly.type
_entity_poly.pdbx_seq_one_letter_code
_entity_poly.pdbx_strand_id
1 'polypeptide(L)'
;MDRNCLGSQIPPGQLYEDVIKDGTILCQLINKLAPGSVAKINTSGGQFKFMENINNFQAAIKNYGVADVDVFQTVDLWEKKDIAQVTNTLFALGRATYKHAEWPGPYLGPKPADENKRDFTEEQLKAGQTIIGLQAGQNKGATQAGQNLGAGRKIILGK
;
A
#
# COMPACT_ATOMS: atom_id res chain seq x y z
N MET A 1 -2.26 24.46 1.54
CA MET A 1 -2.55 23.33 2.45
C MET A 1 -1.30 23.06 3.25
N ASP A 2 -1.38 23.23 4.57
CA ASP A 2 -0.25 22.93 5.45
C ASP A 2 0.14 21.46 5.30
N ARG A 3 1.40 21.22 4.96
CA ARG A 3 1.96 19.87 4.77
C ARG A 3 2.22 19.15 6.10
N ASN A 4 1.77 19.71 7.22
CA ASN A 4 2.13 19.27 8.56
C ASN A 4 0.88 18.80 9.34
N CYS A 5 0.91 17.57 9.84
CA CYS A 5 -0.19 16.98 10.61
C CYS A 5 -0.26 17.50 12.05
N LEU A 6 0.89 17.70 12.69
CA LEU A 6 1.00 18.09 14.11
C LEU A 6 1.44 19.55 14.31
N GLY A 7 1.87 20.23 13.26
CA GLY A 7 2.34 21.61 13.31
C GLY A 7 3.75 21.78 13.90
N SER A 8 4.31 20.75 14.53
CA SER A 8 5.71 20.69 14.97
C SER A 8 6.63 20.18 13.86
N GLN A 9 7.88 20.65 13.85
CA GLN A 9 8.92 20.15 12.95
C GLN A 9 9.91 19.28 13.73
N ILE A 10 10.51 18.31 13.04
CA ILE A 10 11.62 17.53 13.59
C ILE A 10 12.80 18.50 13.80
N PRO A 11 13.43 18.52 15.00
CA PRO A 11 14.58 19.38 15.27
C PRO A 11 15.70 19.21 14.23
N PRO A 12 16.32 20.30 13.76
CA PRO A 12 17.40 20.21 12.79
C PRO A 12 18.58 19.41 13.36
N GLY A 13 19.13 18.51 12.54
CA GLY A 13 20.28 17.68 12.91
C GLY A 13 19.94 16.43 13.74
N GLN A 14 18.66 16.16 14.01
CA GLN A 14 18.22 14.90 14.63
C GLN A 14 17.58 13.97 13.62
N LEU A 15 17.83 12.67 13.78
CA LEU A 15 17.15 11.63 13.01
C LEU A 15 15.71 11.48 13.53
N TYR A 16 14.76 11.25 12.63
CA TYR A 16 13.35 11.21 13.01
C TYR A 16 13.05 10.04 13.96
N GLU A 17 13.74 8.91 13.80
CA GLU A 17 13.60 7.74 14.66
C GLU A 17 14.04 7.99 16.10
N ASP A 18 14.96 8.94 16.33
CA ASP A 18 15.35 9.36 17.68
C ASP A 18 14.28 10.25 18.32
N VAL A 19 13.62 11.07 17.49
CA VAL A 19 12.60 12.02 17.93
C VAL A 19 11.27 11.33 18.26
N ILE A 20 10.90 10.27 17.53
CA ILE A 20 9.68 9.51 17.80
C ILE A 20 9.89 8.33 18.77
N LYS A 21 11.14 8.10 19.21
CA LYS A 21 11.55 6.91 19.97
C LYS A 21 10.77 6.69 21.26
N ASP A 22 10.38 7.78 21.91
CA ASP A 22 9.66 7.73 23.19
C ASP A 22 8.14 7.44 23.03
N GLY A 23 7.66 7.33 21.79
CA GLY A 23 6.27 7.08 21.43
C GLY A 23 5.33 8.26 21.68
N THR A 24 5.78 9.39 22.22
CA THR A 24 4.91 10.52 22.56
C THR A 24 4.29 11.15 21.32
N ILE A 25 5.12 11.44 20.31
CA ILE A 25 4.69 12.00 19.02
C ILE A 25 3.80 11.02 18.27
N LEU A 26 4.05 9.71 18.37
CA LEU A 26 3.22 8.69 17.75
C LEU A 26 1.80 8.68 18.35
N CYS A 27 1.70 8.74 19.68
CA CYS A 27 0.41 8.85 20.36
C CYS A 27 -0.32 10.16 20.02
N GLN A 28 0.40 11.28 19.91
CA GLN A 28 -0.17 12.55 19.48
C GLN A 28 -0.69 12.48 18.03
N LEU A 29 0.06 11.83 17.15
CA LEU A 29 -0.32 11.62 15.75
C LEU A 29 -1.65 10.86 15.65
N ILE A 30 -1.78 9.71 16.31
CA ILE A 30 -3.02 8.94 16.22
C ILE A 30 -4.19 9.65 16.90
N ASN A 31 -3.96 10.39 17.99
CA ASN A 31 -5.00 11.23 18.60
C ASN A 31 -5.43 12.40 17.72
N LYS A 32 -4.58 12.87 16.79
CA LYS A 32 -4.95 13.89 15.80
C LYS A 32 -5.83 13.31 14.70
N LEU A 33 -5.56 12.07 14.27
CA LEU A 33 -6.32 11.35 13.26
C LEU A 33 -7.67 10.83 13.80
N ALA A 34 -7.64 10.22 14.98
CA ALA A 34 -8.80 9.69 15.71
C ALA A 34 -8.74 10.16 17.18
N PRO A 35 -9.44 11.26 17.52
CA PRO A 35 -9.46 11.81 18.87
C PRO A 35 -9.81 10.76 19.94
N GLY A 36 -9.03 10.71 21.01
CA GLY A 36 -9.25 9.80 22.14
C GLY A 36 -8.70 8.38 21.96
N SER A 37 -7.98 8.09 20.88
CA SER A 37 -7.36 6.77 20.65
C SER A 37 -6.36 6.35 21.75
N VAL A 38 -5.60 7.30 22.28
CA VAL A 38 -4.67 7.11 23.40
C VAL A 38 -5.02 8.11 24.51
N ALA A 39 -5.64 7.62 25.58
CA ALA A 39 -6.14 8.46 26.67
C ALA A 39 -5.03 9.15 27.47
N LYS A 40 -3.89 8.48 27.69
CA LYS A 40 -2.77 8.99 28.48
C LYS A 40 -1.46 8.75 27.75
N ILE A 41 -0.70 9.84 27.56
CA ILE A 41 0.64 9.80 26.96
C ILE A 41 1.66 10.01 28.07
N ASN A 42 2.59 9.07 28.22
CA ASN A 42 3.68 9.18 29.18
C ASN A 42 4.76 10.10 28.63
N THR A 43 4.94 11.29 29.22
CA THR A 43 5.99 12.25 28.80
C THR A 43 7.24 12.21 29.66
N SER A 44 7.22 11.44 30.75
CA SER A 44 8.36 11.27 31.66
C SER A 44 8.33 9.93 32.40
N GLY A 45 9.50 9.52 32.90
CA GLY A 45 9.69 8.31 33.69
C GLY A 45 10.66 7.33 33.04
N GLY A 46 10.60 6.06 33.47
CA GLY A 46 11.51 5.02 32.99
C GLY A 46 11.14 4.49 31.60
N GLN A 47 12.10 3.78 30.98
CA GLN A 47 12.00 3.15 29.66
C GLN A 47 10.68 2.41 29.41
N PHE A 48 10.18 1.65 30.40
CA PHE A 48 8.92 0.89 30.27
C PHE A 48 7.71 1.77 29.93
N LYS A 49 7.66 3.02 30.41
CA LYS A 49 6.56 3.95 30.11
C LYS A 49 6.58 4.45 28.66
N PHE A 50 7.76 4.59 28.08
CA PHE A 50 7.90 4.99 26.68
C PHE A 50 7.62 3.81 25.74
N MET A 51 8.03 2.61 26.12
CA MET A 51 7.58 1.38 25.44
C MET A 51 6.06 1.21 25.49
N GLU A 52 5.43 1.55 26.62
CA GLU A 52 3.97 1.56 26.74
C GLU A 52 3.30 2.54 25.76
N ASN A 53 3.86 3.74 25.53
CA ASN A 53 3.37 4.65 24.49
C ASN A 53 3.41 3.99 23.10
N ILE A 54 4.51 3.32 22.75
CA ILE A 54 4.65 2.62 21.46
C ILE A 54 3.56 1.54 21.33
N ASN A 55 3.35 0.73 22.37
CA ASN A 55 2.34 -0.31 22.37
C ASN A 55 0.92 0.28 22.23
N ASN A 56 0.63 1.39 22.91
CA ASN A 56 -0.65 2.09 22.81
C ASN A 56 -0.89 2.63 21.39
N PHE A 57 0.15 3.20 20.76
CA PHE A 57 0.09 3.62 19.37
C PHE A 57 -0.18 2.45 18.42
N GLN A 58 0.54 1.33 18.57
CA GLN A 58 0.34 0.13 17.75
C GLN A 58 -1.11 -0.40 17.86
N ALA A 59 -1.68 -0.44 19.07
CA ALA A 59 -3.06 -0.84 19.28
C ALA A 59 -4.04 0.14 18.60
N ALA A 60 -3.78 1.44 18.75
CA ALA A 60 -4.62 2.49 18.18
C ALA A 60 -4.64 2.47 16.64
N ILE A 61 -3.50 2.31 15.97
CA ILE A 61 -3.46 2.28 14.50
C ILE A 61 -4.10 1.01 13.92
N LYS A 62 -4.07 -0.12 14.63
CA LYS A 62 -4.80 -1.33 14.24
C LYS A 62 -6.31 -1.08 14.28
N ASN A 63 -6.80 -0.46 15.36
CA ASN A 63 -8.20 -0.07 15.46
C ASN A 63 -8.61 0.98 14.41
N TYR A 64 -7.67 1.84 14.01
CA TYR A 64 -7.85 2.80 12.92
C TYR A 64 -7.87 2.14 11.54
N GLY A 65 -7.46 0.87 11.40
CA GLY A 65 -7.56 0.11 10.15
C GLY A 65 -6.23 -0.14 9.43
N VAL A 66 -5.09 0.03 10.10
CA VAL A 66 -3.80 -0.50 9.63
C VAL A 66 -3.78 -2.01 9.87
N ALA A 67 -3.40 -2.78 8.84
CA ALA A 67 -3.32 -4.24 8.96
C ALA A 67 -2.17 -4.67 9.88
N ASP A 68 -2.38 -5.71 10.68
CA ASP A 68 -1.40 -6.20 11.67
C ASP A 68 -0.02 -6.49 11.06
N VAL A 69 0.04 -7.01 9.83
CA VAL A 69 1.29 -7.30 9.10
C VAL A 69 2.10 -6.04 8.78
N ASP A 70 1.44 -4.88 8.68
CA ASP A 70 2.08 -3.61 8.40
C ASP A 70 2.55 -2.90 9.69
N VAL A 71 2.27 -3.43 10.87
CA VAL A 71 2.59 -2.80 12.16
C VAL A 71 3.98 -3.22 12.66
N PHE A 72 4.87 -2.25 12.83
CA PHE A 72 6.19 -2.46 13.42
C PHE A 72 6.11 -2.94 14.87
N GLN A 73 7.12 -3.67 15.32
CA GLN A 73 7.28 -4.15 16.68
C GLN A 73 8.09 -3.18 17.53
N THR A 74 7.88 -3.17 18.85
CA THR A 74 8.50 -2.17 19.74
C THR A 74 10.03 -2.16 19.66
N VAL A 75 10.66 -3.31 19.41
CA VAL A 75 12.12 -3.43 19.20
C VAL A 75 12.61 -2.74 17.92
N ASP A 76 11.77 -2.66 16.90
CA ASP A 76 12.10 -2.06 15.60
C ASP A 76 12.44 -0.58 15.77
N LEU A 77 11.67 0.12 16.61
CA LEU A 77 11.89 1.53 16.95
C LEU A 77 12.82 1.71 18.16
N TRP A 78 12.55 1.01 19.27
CA TRP A 78 13.25 1.26 20.53
C TRP A 78 14.73 0.86 20.48
N GLU A 79 15.03 -0.28 19.88
CA GLU A 79 16.40 -0.76 19.68
C GLU A 79 16.94 -0.44 18.28
N LYS A 80 16.13 0.25 17.46
CA LYS A 80 16.43 0.53 16.05
C LYS A 80 16.73 -0.73 15.23
N LYS A 81 16.05 -1.84 15.51
CA LYS A 81 16.26 -3.11 14.79
C LYS A 81 15.83 -3.05 13.33
N ASP A 82 14.73 -2.34 13.05
CA ASP A 82 14.19 -2.20 11.70
C ASP A 82 13.41 -0.88 11.54
N ILE A 83 14.15 0.20 11.32
CA ILE A 83 13.58 1.53 11.08
C ILE A 83 12.81 1.61 9.74
N ALA A 84 13.11 0.72 8.78
CA ALA A 84 12.38 0.64 7.54
C ALA A 84 10.94 0.15 7.79
N GLN A 85 10.76 -0.85 8.65
CA GLN A 85 9.43 -1.31 9.06
C GLN A 85 8.62 -0.20 9.77
N VAL A 86 9.25 0.59 10.65
CA VAL A 86 8.61 1.76 11.29
C VAL A 86 8.10 2.74 10.22
N THR A 87 8.92 3.02 9.21
CA THR A 87 8.57 3.90 8.09
C THR A 87 7.40 3.34 7.29
N ASN A 88 7.43 2.04 6.97
CA ASN A 88 6.36 1.37 6.24
C ASN A 88 5.03 1.43 6.99
N THR A 89 5.04 1.26 8.32
CA THR A 89 3.85 1.42 9.16
C THR A 89 3.30 2.85 9.08
N LEU A 90 4.14 3.89 9.12
CA LEU A 90 3.69 5.27 8.98
C LEU A 90 3.06 5.55 7.60
N PHE A 91 3.61 4.98 6.53
CA PHE A 91 2.99 5.03 5.21
C PHE A 91 1.68 4.24 5.16
N ALA A 92 1.57 3.09 5.83
CA ALA A 92 0.34 2.31 5.92
C ALA A 92 -0.75 3.08 6.66
N LEU A 93 -0.42 3.74 7.77
CA LEU A 93 -1.31 4.65 8.47
C LEU A 93 -1.74 5.82 7.57
N GLY A 94 -0.79 6.43 6.85
CA GLY A 94 -1.07 7.47 5.85
C GLY A 94 -2.08 7.04 4.80
N ARG A 95 -1.93 5.82 4.25
CA ARG A 95 -2.91 5.23 3.32
C ARG A 95 -4.25 4.95 3.97
N ALA A 96 -4.27 4.51 5.23
CA ALA A 96 -5.50 4.24 5.96
C ALA A 96 -6.37 5.50 6.07
N THR A 97 -5.76 6.69 6.24
CA THR A 97 -6.51 7.95 6.34
C THR A 97 -7.44 8.26 5.17
N TYR A 98 -7.19 7.72 3.97
CA TYR A 98 -8.09 7.90 2.83
C TYR A 98 -9.46 7.22 2.99
N LYS A 99 -9.59 6.28 3.93
CA LYS A 99 -10.85 5.62 4.28
C LYS A 99 -11.66 6.39 5.33
N HIS A 100 -11.10 7.45 5.90
CA HIS A 100 -11.70 8.26 6.97
C HIS A 100 -12.16 9.60 6.41
N ALA A 101 -13.47 9.73 6.14
CA ALA A 101 -14.06 10.94 5.56
C ALA A 101 -13.98 12.15 6.50
N GLU A 102 -13.87 11.89 7.81
CA GLU A 102 -13.66 12.88 8.86
C GLU A 102 -12.27 13.51 8.84
N TRP A 103 -11.30 12.89 8.14
CA TRP A 103 -9.94 13.41 8.03
C TRP A 103 -9.80 14.34 6.80
N PRO A 104 -9.66 15.66 6.99
CA PRO A 104 -9.55 16.60 5.88
C PRO A 104 -8.15 16.66 5.26
N GLY A 105 -7.22 15.83 5.74
CA GLY A 105 -5.80 15.91 5.42
C GLY A 105 -4.97 16.62 6.51
N PRO A 106 -3.65 16.68 6.33
CA PRO A 106 -2.90 16.31 5.11
C PRO A 106 -2.85 14.80 4.86
N TYR A 107 -2.67 14.41 3.59
CA TYR A 107 -2.52 13.01 3.18
C TYR A 107 -1.06 12.67 2.87
N LEU A 108 -0.68 11.43 3.16
CA LEU A 108 0.64 10.89 2.88
C LEU A 108 0.55 9.84 1.77
N GLY A 109 1.21 10.11 0.65
CA GLY A 109 1.22 9.22 -0.53
C GLY A 109 0.00 9.42 -1.44
N PRO A 110 -0.07 8.71 -2.59
CA PRO A 110 -1.15 8.83 -3.56
C PRO A 110 -2.48 8.27 -3.02
N LYS A 111 -3.59 8.84 -3.47
CA LYS A 111 -4.94 8.33 -3.15
C LYS A 111 -5.05 6.88 -3.69
N PRO A 112 -5.42 5.90 -2.85
CA PRO A 112 -5.73 4.55 -3.30
C PRO A 112 -6.81 4.57 -4.38
N ALA A 113 -6.67 3.73 -5.41
CA ALA A 113 -7.70 3.63 -6.43
C ALA A 113 -8.98 3.03 -5.85
N ASP A 114 -10.11 3.65 -6.16
CA ASP A 114 -11.42 3.11 -5.83
C ASP A 114 -11.71 1.93 -6.79
N GLU A 115 -12.17 0.79 -6.26
CA GLU A 115 -12.52 -0.38 -7.08
C GLU A 115 -13.70 -0.02 -8.00
N ASN A 116 -13.49 -0.05 -9.31
CA ASN A 116 -14.55 0.13 -10.29
C ASN A 116 -15.18 -1.23 -10.62
N LYS A 117 -16.11 -1.68 -9.78
CA LYS A 117 -16.93 -2.86 -10.08
C LYS A 117 -17.86 -2.51 -11.23
N ARG A 118 -17.58 -3.06 -12.41
CA ARG A 118 -18.43 -2.93 -13.59
C ARG A 118 -19.40 -4.10 -13.61
N ASP A 119 -20.65 -3.83 -13.26
CA ASP A 119 -21.73 -4.78 -13.46
C ASP A 119 -22.11 -4.80 -14.95
N PHE A 120 -21.85 -5.92 -15.61
CA PHE A 120 -22.30 -6.16 -16.98
C PHE A 120 -23.67 -6.83 -16.95
N THR A 121 -24.55 -6.47 -17.88
CA THR A 121 -25.82 -7.18 -18.01
C THR A 121 -25.59 -8.62 -18.46
N GLU A 122 -26.51 -9.52 -18.11
CA GLU A 122 -26.42 -10.94 -18.54
C GLU A 122 -26.35 -11.06 -20.07
N GLU A 123 -27.02 -10.16 -20.79
CA GLU A 123 -27.00 -10.07 -22.24
C GLU A 123 -25.63 -9.63 -22.78
N GLN A 124 -24.97 -8.67 -22.13
CA GLN A 124 -23.60 -8.26 -22.48
C GLN A 124 -22.60 -9.39 -22.24
N LEU A 125 -22.75 -10.14 -21.14
CA LEU A 125 -21.92 -11.32 -20.84
C LEU A 125 -22.13 -12.43 -21.89
N LYS A 126 -23.37 -12.71 -22.28
CA LYS A 126 -23.71 -13.66 -23.36
C LYS A 126 -23.18 -13.22 -24.72
N ALA A 127 -23.29 -11.93 -25.05
CA ALA A 127 -22.73 -11.38 -26.28
C ALA A 127 -21.20 -11.44 -26.32
N GLY A 128 -20.52 -11.42 -25.17
CA GLY A 128 -19.08 -11.64 -25.09
C GLY A 128 -18.68 -13.08 -25.42
N GLN A 129 -19.52 -14.08 -25.12
CA GLN A 129 -19.24 -15.49 -25.40
C GLN A 129 -19.26 -15.83 -26.90
N THR A 130 -19.94 -15.02 -27.72
CA THR A 130 -20.01 -15.22 -29.18
C THR A 130 -18.83 -14.58 -29.92
N ILE A 131 -18.02 -13.76 -29.25
CA ILE A 131 -16.81 -13.16 -29.82
C ILE A 131 -15.67 -14.17 -29.71
N ILE A 132 -15.47 -14.94 -30.77
CA ILE A 132 -14.33 -15.84 -30.95
C ILE A 132 -13.09 -14.96 -31.18
N GLY A 133 -12.15 -14.93 -30.23
CA GLY A 133 -10.89 -14.20 -30.38
C GLY A 133 -10.13 -14.65 -31.63
N LEU A 134 -9.39 -13.74 -32.28
CA LEU A 134 -8.71 -13.95 -33.56
C LEU A 134 -7.76 -15.18 -33.59
N GLN A 135 -7.41 -15.74 -32.43
CA GLN A 135 -6.58 -16.93 -32.25
C GLN A 135 -7.34 -18.20 -31.81
N ALA A 136 -8.66 -18.19 -31.66
CA ALA A 136 -9.43 -19.38 -31.27
C ALA A 136 -9.65 -20.30 -32.49
N GLY A 137 -8.56 -20.84 -33.03
CA GLY A 137 -8.53 -21.95 -33.96
C GLY A 137 -8.30 -23.27 -33.20
N GLN A 138 -9.08 -24.29 -33.51
CA GLN A 138 -8.90 -25.63 -32.96
C GLN A 138 -7.84 -26.39 -33.77
N ASN A 139 -6.71 -26.76 -33.15
CA ASN A 139 -5.61 -27.49 -33.82
C ASN A 139 -5.94 -28.96 -34.20
N LYS A 140 -7.13 -29.46 -33.84
CA LYS A 140 -7.49 -30.89 -33.96
C LYS A 140 -7.77 -31.38 -35.39
N GLY A 141 -7.68 -30.53 -36.40
CA GLY A 141 -7.85 -30.90 -37.81
C GLY A 141 -6.84 -30.28 -38.78
N ALA A 142 -5.94 -29.42 -38.32
CA ALA A 142 -4.90 -28.83 -39.15
C ALA A 142 -3.69 -29.77 -39.18
N THR A 143 -3.69 -30.79 -40.04
CA THR A 143 -2.44 -31.45 -40.40
C THR A 143 -1.63 -30.46 -41.24
N GLN A 144 -0.38 -30.20 -40.84
CA GLN A 144 0.59 -29.39 -41.60
C GLN A 144 1.08 -30.14 -42.87
N ALA A 145 0.21 -30.94 -43.48
CA ALA A 145 0.50 -31.62 -44.74
C ALA A 145 0.04 -30.69 -45.87
N GLY A 146 0.97 -29.92 -46.44
CA GLY A 146 0.72 -29.07 -47.62
C GLY A 146 1.02 -27.58 -47.44
N GLN A 147 1.46 -27.12 -46.27
CA GLN A 147 1.99 -25.76 -46.13
C GLN A 147 3.39 -25.68 -46.75
N ASN A 148 3.48 -25.24 -48.00
CA ASN A 148 4.74 -24.79 -48.59
C ASN A 148 4.88 -23.28 -48.35
N LEU A 149 5.62 -22.89 -47.31
CA LEU A 149 5.98 -21.49 -47.08
C LEU A 149 7.23 -21.15 -47.90
N GLY A 150 6.98 -20.76 -49.15
CA GLY A 150 7.99 -20.17 -50.03
C GLY A 150 7.81 -20.56 -51.49
N ALA A 151 7.93 -19.58 -52.39
CA ALA A 151 8.12 -19.87 -53.80
C ALA A 151 9.51 -20.48 -54.00
N GLY A 152 9.59 -21.75 -54.40
CA GLY A 152 10.85 -22.39 -54.77
C GLY A 152 11.52 -21.59 -55.90
N ARG A 153 12.71 -21.06 -55.65
CA ARG A 153 13.48 -20.30 -56.65
C ARG A 153 13.82 -21.22 -57.82
N LYS A 154 13.22 -21.00 -58.99
CA LYS A 154 13.69 -21.60 -60.25
C LYS A 154 15.03 -20.96 -60.62
N ILE A 155 16.12 -21.71 -60.49
CA ILE A 155 17.38 -21.35 -61.16
C ILE A 155 17.25 -21.79 -62.62
N ILE A 156 17.18 -20.83 -63.53
CA ILE A 156 17.29 -21.09 -64.97
C ILE A 156 18.78 -21.18 -65.27
N LEU A 157 19.28 -22.39 -65.52
CA LEU A 157 20.63 -22.59 -66.07
C LEU A 157 20.53 -22.45 -67.59
N GLY A 158 21.11 -21.38 -68.12
CA GLY A 158 21.32 -21.19 -69.55
C GLY A 158 22.78 -20.85 -69.83
N LYS A 159 23.55 -21.82 -70.32
CA LYS A 159 24.06 -21.85 -71.70
C LYS A 159 24.58 -23.24 -72.02
#